data_AF-A0A6P7FDK0-F1
#
_entry.id   AF-A0A6P7FDK0-F1
#
_cell.length_a   1.000
_cell.length_b   1.000
_cell.length_c   1.000
_cell.angle_alpha   90.00
_cell.angle_beta   90.00
_cell.angle_gamma   90.00
#
_symmetry.space_group_name_H-M   'P 1'
#
loop_
_entity.id
_entity.type
_entity.pdbx_description
1 polymer ?
#
loop_
_entity_poly.entity_id
_entity_poly.type
_entity_poly.pdbx_seq_one_letter_code
_entity_poly.pdbx_strand_id
1 'polypeptide(L)'
;MKFILLLFLIVSVNARLPSQDNLARSEDDPFTLEDCVSPIELLAYVCEWPPSKYDAWRWDANGAASGCVKEEAHKGCSPTKNNFKSYEECLDIAGPVCGLRRYGK
;
A
#
# COMPACT_ATOMS: atom_id res chain seq x y z
N MET A 1 19.41 -23.61 48.34
CA MET A 1 18.52 -24.33 47.41
C MET A 1 17.30 -23.43 47.20
N LYS A 2 17.15 -22.76 46.04
CA LYS A 2 16.30 -23.19 44.89
C LYS A 2 14.85 -23.31 45.38
N PHE A 3 13.96 -22.33 45.17
CA PHE A 3 13.10 -22.15 43.97
C PHE A 3 12.80 -20.64 43.77
N ILE A 4 13.47 -19.95 42.86
CA ILE A 4 12.98 -19.57 41.52
C ILE A 4 11.58 -20.11 41.16
N LEU A 5 10.57 -19.24 41.23
CA LEU A 5 9.31 -19.23 40.45
C LEU A 5 8.92 -17.74 40.40
N LEU A 6 9.48 -16.91 39.50
CA LEU A 6 9.12 -16.78 38.07
C LEU A 6 7.60 -16.63 37.88
N LEU A 7 7.25 -15.61 37.07
CA LEU A 7 5.95 -15.38 36.41
C LEU A 7 5.04 -14.27 36.98
N PHE A 8 5.52 -13.02 37.00
CA PHE A 8 4.65 -11.88 36.63
C PHE A 8 5.42 -10.86 35.77
N LEU A 9 6.20 -11.35 34.81
CA LEU A 9 6.50 -10.55 33.62
C LEU A 9 5.29 -10.67 32.71
N ILE A 10 4.29 -9.82 32.95
CA ILE A 10 3.28 -9.53 31.93
C ILE A 10 4.03 -8.73 30.86
N VAL A 11 4.73 -9.44 29.97
CA VAL A 11 5.09 -8.89 28.67
C VAL A 11 3.74 -8.78 27.97
N SER A 12 3.12 -7.60 28.10
CA SER A 12 2.04 -7.21 27.21
C SER A 12 2.63 -7.17 25.82
N VAL A 13 2.52 -8.30 25.12
CA VAL A 13 2.68 -8.35 23.68
C VAL A 13 1.63 -7.39 23.15
N ASN A 14 2.04 -6.16 22.84
CA ASN A 14 1.29 -5.28 21.98
C ASN A 14 1.29 -5.96 20.61
N ALA A 15 0.46 -7.00 20.45
CA ALA A 15 -0.05 -7.35 19.15
C ALA A 15 -0.85 -6.11 18.75
N ARG A 16 -0.18 -5.18 18.05
CA ARG A 16 -0.87 -4.24 17.19
C ARG A 16 -1.65 -5.15 16.25
N LEU A 17 -2.93 -5.38 16.55
CA LEU A 17 -3.84 -5.84 15.52
C LEU A 17 -3.62 -4.84 14.38
N PRO A 18 -3.24 -5.29 13.18
CA PRO A 18 -3.27 -4.40 12.03
C PRO A 18 -4.70 -3.86 12.01
N SER A 19 -4.81 -2.56 12.26
CA SER A 19 -6.05 -1.82 12.08
C SER A 19 -6.59 -2.25 10.72
N GLN A 20 -7.90 -2.42 10.66
CA GLN A 20 -8.65 -2.83 9.47
C GLN A 20 -8.66 -1.69 8.42
N ASP A 21 -7.51 -1.06 8.19
CA ASP A 21 -7.16 -0.08 7.16
C ASP A 21 -6.45 -0.78 6.01
N ASN A 22 -6.84 -2.02 5.69
CA ASN A 22 -6.32 -2.86 4.60
C ASN A 22 -6.70 -2.32 3.20
N LEU A 23 -6.83 -1.00 3.03
CA LEU A 23 -7.16 -0.34 1.77
C LEU A 23 -5.89 0.09 1.01
N ALA A 24 -4.72 -0.04 1.61
CA ALA A 24 -3.44 0.28 0.99
C ALA A 24 -2.62 -1.00 0.80
N ARG A 25 -1.92 -1.06 -0.35
CA ARG A 25 -0.85 -1.99 -0.76
C ARG A 25 -0.56 -3.15 0.21
N SER A 26 -0.59 -4.40 -0.29
CA SER A 26 -0.01 -5.55 0.42
C SER A 26 1.44 -5.25 0.80
N GLU A 27 1.69 -4.97 2.08
CA GLU A 27 2.99 -4.48 2.57
C GLU A 27 4.11 -5.54 2.44
N ASP A 28 3.73 -6.81 2.25
CA ASP A 28 4.62 -7.96 2.31
C ASP A 28 5.61 -8.07 1.13
N ASP A 29 5.33 -7.42 -0.01
CA ASP A 29 6.21 -7.48 -1.18
C ASP A 29 6.86 -6.13 -1.52
N PRO A 30 8.10 -6.13 -2.06
CA PRO A 30 8.73 -4.93 -2.57
C PRO A 30 7.94 -4.35 -3.75
N PHE A 31 7.99 -3.03 -3.87
CA PHE A 31 7.50 -2.30 -5.03
C PHE A 31 8.55 -2.33 -6.14
N THR A 32 8.13 -2.61 -7.36
CA THR A 32 8.99 -2.91 -8.52
C THR A 32 8.66 -2.01 -9.71
N LEU A 33 9.47 -2.07 -10.78
CA LEU A 33 9.26 -1.24 -11.97
C LEU A 33 7.97 -1.61 -12.72
N GLU A 34 7.54 -2.86 -12.62
CA GLU A 34 6.29 -3.38 -13.18
C GLU A 34 5.08 -2.72 -12.50
N ASP A 35 5.19 -2.43 -11.21
CA ASP A 35 4.12 -1.81 -10.43
C ASP A 35 3.85 -0.36 -10.88
N CYS A 36 4.86 0.36 -11.39
CA CYS A 36 4.76 1.77 -11.80
C CYS A 36 3.66 2.07 -12.82
N VAL A 37 3.26 1.08 -13.63
CA VAL A 37 2.23 1.23 -14.67
C VAL A 37 0.92 0.54 -14.32
N SER A 38 0.84 -0.07 -13.13
CA SER A 38 -0.39 -0.70 -12.68
C SER A 38 -1.48 0.36 -12.51
N PRO A 39 -2.72 0.08 -12.95
CA PRO A 39 -3.83 0.98 -12.73
C PRO A 39 -4.15 1.07 -11.24
N ILE A 40 -4.93 2.09 -10.86
CA ILE A 40 -5.54 2.10 -9.53
C ILE A 40 -6.45 0.89 -9.36
N GLU A 41 -6.76 0.52 -8.12
CA GLU A 41 -7.72 -0.55 -7.85
C GLU A 41 -9.10 -0.14 -8.40
N LEU A 42 -9.51 -0.82 -9.47
CA LEU A 42 -10.77 -0.61 -10.17
C LEU A 42 -11.65 -1.86 -10.05
N LEU A 43 -12.96 -1.67 -10.25
CA LEU A 43 -14.07 -2.63 -10.10
C LEU A 43 -13.98 -3.93 -10.93
N ALA A 44 -12.86 -4.24 -11.58
CA ALA A 44 -12.70 -5.42 -12.42
C ALA A 44 -13.11 -6.72 -11.70
N TYR A 45 -12.97 -6.76 -10.37
CA TYR A 45 -13.50 -7.82 -9.51
C TYR A 45 -14.10 -7.22 -8.23
N VAL A 46 -15.41 -6.98 -8.26
CA VAL A 46 -16.16 -6.51 -7.09
C VAL A 46 -16.25 -7.63 -6.06
N CYS A 47 -15.69 -7.38 -4.88
CA CYS A 47 -15.68 -8.35 -3.79
C CYS A 47 -16.59 -7.98 -2.63
N GLU A 48 -17.15 -6.78 -2.70
CA GLU A 48 -18.12 -6.25 -1.76
C GLU A 48 -19.21 -5.54 -2.57
N TRP A 49 -20.48 -5.86 -2.30
CA TRP A 49 -21.62 -5.21 -2.95
C TRP A 49 -22.50 -4.51 -1.90
N PRO A 50 -22.69 -3.18 -1.98
CA PRO A 50 -22.13 -2.27 -2.99
C PRO A 50 -20.62 -2.04 -2.80
N PRO A 51 -19.86 -1.73 -3.87
CA PRO A 51 -18.43 -1.50 -3.76
C PRO A 51 -18.16 -0.23 -2.95
N SER A 52 -17.38 -0.34 -1.88
CA SER A 52 -16.91 0.82 -1.15
C SER A 52 -15.89 1.59 -1.99
N LYS A 53 -16.04 2.91 -2.03
CA LYS A 53 -15.12 3.84 -2.69
C LYS A 53 -14.17 4.44 -1.65
N TYR A 54 -12.96 4.76 -2.07
CA TYR A 54 -12.01 5.51 -1.26
C TYR A 54 -11.07 6.31 -2.14
N ASP A 55 -10.52 7.37 -1.57
CA ASP A 55 -9.49 8.15 -2.21
C ASP A 55 -8.13 7.46 -2.06
N ALA A 56 -7.39 7.36 -3.17
CA ALA A 56 -6.05 6.79 -3.17
C ALA A 56 -5.08 7.58 -4.05
N TRP A 57 -3.80 7.41 -3.75
CA TRP A 57 -2.71 7.96 -4.53
C TRP A 57 -2.06 6.85 -5.36
N ARG A 58 -1.67 7.15 -6.59
CA ARG A 58 -0.87 6.26 -7.42
C ARG A 58 0.21 7.04 -8.16
N TRP A 59 1.28 6.36 -8.54
CA TRP A 59 2.24 6.89 -9.48
C TRP A 59 1.65 6.88 -10.89
N ASP A 60 1.66 8.03 -11.54
CA ASP A 60 1.31 8.18 -12.95
C ASP A 60 2.58 8.17 -13.82
N ALA A 61 2.95 6.99 -14.30
CA ALA A 61 4.11 6.84 -15.19
C ALA A 61 3.86 7.41 -16.61
N ASN A 62 2.60 7.63 -17.00
CA ASN A 62 2.21 8.02 -18.36
C ASN A 62 1.75 9.49 -18.47
N GLY A 63 1.54 10.17 -17.34
CA GLY A 63 1.14 11.57 -17.30
C GLY A 63 2.22 12.54 -17.72
N ALA A 64 1.80 13.72 -18.16
CA ALA A 64 2.67 14.80 -18.64
C ALA A 64 3.75 15.23 -17.64
N ALA A 65 3.48 15.12 -16.32
CA ALA A 65 4.41 15.49 -15.26
C ALA A 65 5.18 14.31 -14.65
N SER A 66 4.73 13.06 -14.85
CA SER A 66 5.12 11.86 -14.09
C SER A 66 5.26 12.08 -12.58
N GLY A 67 4.33 11.56 -11.79
CA GLY A 67 4.33 11.74 -10.34
C GLY A 67 3.10 11.15 -9.68
N CYS A 68 2.96 11.38 -8.38
CA CYS A 68 1.82 10.87 -7.62
C CYS A 68 0.55 11.69 -7.89
N VAL A 69 -0.52 11.01 -8.29
CA VAL A 69 -1.84 11.58 -8.56
C VAL A 69 -2.88 10.96 -7.64
N LYS A 70 -3.89 11.74 -7.26
CA LYS A 70 -5.01 11.28 -6.44
C LYS A 70 -6.18 10.88 -7.34
N GLU A 71 -6.74 9.71 -7.12
CA GLU A 71 -7.87 9.16 -7.88
C GLU A 71 -8.85 8.43 -6.94
N GLU A 72 -10.11 8.29 -7.38
CA GLU A 72 -11.11 7.47 -6.69
C GLU A 72 -10.85 6.00 -7.01
N ALA A 73 -10.58 5.21 -5.97
CA ALA A 73 -10.43 3.77 -6.04
C ALA A 73 -11.71 3.06 -5.57
N HIS A 74 -11.84 1.81 -5.99
CA HIS A 74 -12.88 0.92 -5.50
C HIS A 74 -12.23 -0.26 -4.80
N LYS A 75 -12.76 -0.63 -3.64
CA LYS A 75 -12.30 -1.82 -2.93
C LYS A 75 -12.71 -3.07 -3.71
N GLY A 76 -11.73 -3.77 -4.25
CA GLY A 76 -11.85 -5.01 -5.00
C GLY A 76 -11.11 -6.17 -4.31
N CYS A 77 -11.02 -7.32 -4.99
CA CYS A 77 -10.17 -8.44 -4.54
C CYS A 77 -8.77 -8.41 -5.12
N SER A 78 -8.46 -7.43 -5.95
CA SER A 78 -7.21 -7.42 -6.71
C SER A 78 -6.54 -6.05 -6.55
N PRO A 79 -6.17 -5.68 -5.31
CA PRO A 79 -5.44 -4.44 -5.08
C PRO A 79 -4.12 -4.49 -5.83
N THR A 80 -3.79 -3.39 -6.51
CA THR A 80 -2.49 -3.22 -7.13
C THR A 80 -1.52 -2.62 -6.10
N LYS A 81 -0.21 -2.80 -6.32
CA LYS A 81 0.79 -2.16 -5.45
C LYS A 81 0.92 -0.65 -5.69
N ASN A 82 0.38 -0.16 -6.81
CA ASN A 82 0.35 1.25 -7.17
C ASN A 82 -0.90 1.94 -6.60
N ASN A 83 -1.08 1.80 -5.28
CA ASN A 83 -2.25 2.26 -4.57
C ASN A 83 -1.87 2.57 -3.11
N PHE A 84 -1.73 3.86 -2.83
CA PHE A 84 -1.15 4.40 -1.60
C PHE A 84 -2.17 5.25 -0.85
N LYS A 85 -2.10 5.25 0.48
CA LYS A 85 -3.04 6.02 1.32
C LYS A 85 -2.72 7.51 1.36
N SER A 86 -1.49 7.89 1.00
CA SER A 86 -1.05 9.29 1.00
C SER A 86 -0.10 9.60 -0.15
N TYR A 87 0.01 10.90 -0.44
CA TYR A 87 0.93 11.42 -1.44
C TYR A 87 2.39 11.11 -1.07
N GLU A 88 2.74 11.28 0.21
CA GLU A 88 4.08 11.03 0.75
C GLU A 88 4.47 9.56 0.62
N GLU A 89 3.56 8.64 0.97
CA GLU A 89 3.81 7.20 0.82
C GLU A 89 4.05 6.81 -0.65
N CYS A 90 3.26 7.38 -1.57
CA CYS A 90 3.47 7.21 -3.00
C CYS A 90 4.84 7.73 -3.45
N LEU A 91 5.23 8.93 -3.01
CA LEU A 91 6.52 9.51 -3.39
C LEU A 91 7.70 8.70 -2.83
N ASP A 92 7.64 8.28 -1.56
CA ASP A 92 8.73 7.60 -0.88
C ASP A 92 8.96 6.19 -1.45
N ILE A 93 7.88 5.50 -1.85
CA ILE A 93 7.95 4.13 -2.37
C ILE A 93 8.12 4.11 -3.90
N ALA A 94 7.22 4.78 -4.63
CA ALA A 94 7.20 4.73 -6.09
C ALA A 94 8.19 5.71 -6.73
N GLY A 95 8.46 6.86 -6.10
CA GLY A 95 9.38 7.88 -6.66
C GLY A 95 10.78 7.35 -6.98
N PRO A 96 11.47 6.69 -6.05
CA PRO A 96 12.79 6.11 -6.30
C PRO A 96 12.80 5.01 -7.36
N VAL A 97 11.69 4.30 -7.56
CA VAL A 97 11.60 3.18 -8.52
C VAL A 97 11.19 3.69 -9.90
N CYS A 98 10.12 4.47 -9.96
CA CYS A 98 9.50 4.93 -11.20
C CYS A 98 10.12 6.20 -11.76
N GLY A 99 10.67 7.08 -10.91
CA GLY A 99 11.33 8.33 -11.32
C GLY A 99 12.63 8.10 -12.10
N LEU A 100 13.30 6.96 -11.89
CA LEU A 100 14.52 6.59 -12.60
C LEU A 100 14.30 6.30 -14.09
N ARG A 101 13.06 6.04 -14.54
CA ARG A 101 12.75 5.87 -15.98
C ARG A 101 13.08 7.11 -16.83
N ARG A 102 13.30 8.29 -16.23
CA ARG A 102 13.69 9.50 -16.95
C ARG A 102 15.18 9.56 -17.33
N TYR A 103 16.05 8.77 -16.69
CA TYR A 103 17.50 8.86 -16.89
C TYR A 103 18.10 7.76 -17.78
N GLY A 104 17.29 6.81 -18.25
CA GLY A 104 17.73 5.68 -19.09
C GLY A 104 17.42 5.82 -20.59
N LYS A 105 17.24 7.05 -21.09
CA LYS A 105 17.04 7.32 -22.52
C LYS A 105 18.24 8.04 -23.12
#